data_AF-A0A4R0GRX3-F1
#
_entry.id   AF-A0A4R0GRX3-F1
#
_cell.length_a   1.000
_cell.length_b   1.000
_cell.length_c   1.000
_cell.angle_alpha   90.00
_cell.angle_beta   90.00
_cell.angle_gamma   90.00
#
_symmetry.space_group_name_H-M   'P 1'
#
loop_
_entity.id
_entity.type
_entity.pdbx_description
1 polymer ?
#
loop_
_entity_poly.entity_id
_entity_poly.type
_entity_poly.pdbx_seq_one_letter_code
_entity_poly.pdbx_strand_id
1 'polypeptide(L)' 'MICERDPAVAGISSPASAGPDHRTAAYLDTQLQGQVVSEPADLTDILAAWENVRGEAMSHRQSIDLVREVAETWT' A
#
# COMPACT_ATOMS: atom_id res chain seq x y z
N MET A 1 -5.57 -17.04 28.11
CA MET A 1 -5.41 -17.30 26.66
C MET A 1 -5.33 -15.94 26.00
N ILE A 2 -4.10 -15.58 25.67
CA ILE A 2 -3.53 -14.34 25.10
C ILE A 2 -4.55 -13.29 24.60
N CYS A 3 -4.78 -12.27 25.43
CA CYS A 3 -5.07 -10.91 24.96
C CYS A 3 -3.73 -10.24 24.66
N GLU A 4 -3.48 -9.85 23.42
CA GLU A 4 -2.85 -8.57 23.03
C GLU A 4 -2.82 -8.55 21.49
N ARG A 5 -3.82 -7.91 20.87
CA ARG A 5 -3.89 -7.81 19.41
C ARG A 5 -4.36 -6.41 19.04
N ASP A 6 -3.44 -5.46 19.12
CA ASP A 6 -3.61 -4.20 18.41
C ASP A 6 -2.23 -3.63 18.03
N PRO A 7 -1.94 -3.62 16.73
CA PRO A 7 -1.41 -2.39 16.17
C PRO A 7 -2.22 -2.02 14.94
N ALA A 8 -2.89 -0.86 15.04
CA ALA A 8 -3.44 -0.03 13.97
C ALA A 8 -3.20 -0.56 12.54
N VAL A 9 -4.27 -1.07 11.92
CA VAL A 9 -4.26 -1.49 10.51
C VAL A 9 -4.30 -0.25 9.62
N ALA A 10 -3.17 0.10 9.03
CA ALA A 10 -3.13 0.95 7.85
C ALA A 10 -3.19 0.03 6.62
N GLY A 11 -4.21 0.18 5.78
CA GLY A 11 -4.28 -0.49 4.48
C GLY A 11 -3.10 -0.10 3.59
N ILE A 12 -2.91 -0.81 2.48
CA ILE A 12 -1.81 -0.64 1.49
C ILE A 12 -1.75 0.76 0.83
N SER A 13 -2.49 1.74 1.34
CA SER A 13 -2.54 3.13 0.89
C SER A 13 -1.49 4.05 1.52
N SER A 14 -0.66 3.58 2.48
CA SER A 14 0.24 4.46 3.23
C SER A 14 1.65 3.88 3.39
N PRO A 15 2.71 4.69 3.24
CA PRO A 15 4.08 4.26 3.53
C PRO A 15 4.19 3.82 5.00
N ALA A 16 5.11 2.88 5.24
CA ALA A 16 5.28 2.20 6.51
C ALA A 16 5.26 3.17 7.71
N SER A 17 4.42 2.89 8.70
CA SER A 17 4.26 3.72 9.90
C SER A 17 5.14 3.23 11.04
N ALA A 18 5.75 4.14 11.79
CA ALA A 18 6.46 3.80 13.03
C ALA A 18 5.45 3.55 14.16
N GLY A 19 5.50 2.38 14.78
CA GLY A 19 4.74 2.07 15.98
C GLY A 19 5.29 2.78 17.23
N PRO A 20 4.63 2.63 18.40
CA PRO A 20 5.06 3.23 19.67
C PRO A 20 6.51 2.90 20.06
N ASP A 21 6.99 1.74 19.60
CA ASP A 21 8.35 1.24 19.84
C ASP A 21 9.38 1.73 18.79
N HIS A 22 9.02 2.72 17.97
CA HIS A 22 9.79 3.19 16.80
C HIS A 22 10.09 2.09 15.76
N ARG A 23 9.37 0.97 15.80
CA ARG A 23 9.49 -0.10 14.81
C ARG A 23 8.61 0.23 13.62
N THR A 24 9.21 0.19 12.44
CA THR A 24 8.51 0.36 11.17
C THR A 24 7.85 -0.96 10.78
N ALA A 25 6.61 -0.91 10.30
CA ALA A 25 5.93 -2.05 9.70
C ALA A 25 5.15 -1.62 8.46
N ALA A 26 5.06 -2.52 7.49
CA ALA A 26 4.24 -2.40 6.29
C ALA A 26 3.13 -3.46 6.33
N TYR A 27 1.97 -3.09 5.84
CA TYR A 27 0.86 -4.02 5.63
C TYR A 27 0.65 -4.23 4.14
N LEU A 28 0.84 -5.47 3.71
CA LEU A 28 0.62 -5.91 2.34
C LEU A 28 -0.73 -6.62 2.28
N ASP A 29 -1.70 -6.01 1.61
CA ASP A 29 -2.98 -6.67 1.36
C ASP A 29 -2.89 -7.49 0.07
N THR A 30 -3.18 -8.78 0.15
CA THR A 30 -3.47 -9.61 -1.02
C THR A 30 -4.96 -9.90 -1.05
N GLN A 31 -5.53 -10.17 -2.22
CA GLN A 31 -6.97 -10.43 -2.37
C GLN A 31 -7.52 -11.55 -1.47
N LEU A 32 -6.65 -12.44 -0.96
CA LEU A 32 -7.02 -13.54 -0.09
C LEU A 32 -6.66 -13.30 1.39
N GLN A 33 -5.61 -12.53 1.66
CA GLN A 33 -5.11 -12.30 3.03
C GLN A 33 -4.14 -11.11 3.12
N GLY A 34 -4.22 -10.37 4.22
CA GLY A 34 -3.22 -9.37 4.59
C GLY A 34 -2.01 -9.93 5.34
N GLN A 35 -0.83 -9.38 5.08
CA GLN A 35 0.43 -9.70 5.73
C GLN A 35 1.07 -8.45 6.34
N VAL A 36 1.45 -8.52 7.61
CA VAL A 36 2.27 -7.49 8.28
C VAL A 36 3.74 -7.88 8.16
N VAL A 37 4.56 -6.97 7.66
CA VAL A 37 6.01 -7.12 7.50
C VAL A 37 6.71 -6.07 8.34
N SER A 38 7.66 -6.49 9.17
CA SER A 38 8.44 -5.59 10.05
C SER A 38 9.95 -5.87 10.00
N GLU A 39 10.39 -6.81 9.18
CA GLU A 39 11.80 -7.09 8.97
C GLU A 39 12.40 -5.97 8.08
N PRO A 40 13.51 -5.32 8.49
CA PRO A 40 14.04 -4.15 7.79
C PRO A 40 14.47 -4.36 6.33
N ALA A 41 15.04 -5.51 5.97
CA ALA A 41 15.39 -5.84 4.59
C ALA A 41 14.11 -6.04 3.76
N ASP A 42 13.13 -6.78 4.26
CA ASP A 42 11.84 -6.97 3.58
C ASP A 42 11.10 -5.64 3.39
N LEU A 43 11.15 -4.74 4.39
CA LEU A 43 10.60 -3.39 4.29
C LEU A 43 11.29 -2.57 3.19
N THR A 44 12.61 -2.70 3.05
CA THR A 44 13.38 -2.00 2.02
C THR A 44 12.98 -2.49 0.63
N ASP A 45 12.82 -3.80 0.47
CA ASP A 45 12.41 -4.42 -0.80
C ASP A 45 10.98 -4.01 -1.18
N ILE A 46 10.05 -4.01 -0.21
CA ILE A 46 8.66 -3.55 -0.43
C ILE A 46 8.62 -2.08 -0.84
N LEU A 47 9.37 -1.21 -0.16
CA LEU A 47 9.40 0.22 -0.49
C LEU A 47 10.01 0.47 -1.88
N ALA A 48 11.06 -0.25 -2.24
CA ALA A 48 11.67 -0.17 -3.57
C ALA A 48 10.71 -0.61 -4.68
N ALA A 49 9.99 -1.73 -4.46
CA ALA A 49 8.96 -2.19 -5.37
C ALA A 49 7.82 -1.17 -5.53
N TRP A 50 7.37 -0.56 -4.41
CA TRP A 50 6.32 0.46 -4.42
C TRP A 50 6.75 1.71 -5.18
N GLU A 51 8.00 2.14 -5.02
CA GLU A 51 8.51 3.32 -5.73
C GLU A 51 8.62 3.08 -7.24
N ASN A 52 9.04 1.88 -7.65
CA ASN A 52 9.04 1.48 -9.05
C ASN A 52 7.62 1.51 -9.65
N VAL A 53 6.63 0.96 -8.94
CA VAL A 53 5.21 0.98 -9.36
C VAL A 53 4.67 2.42 -9.41
N ARG A 54 5.02 3.28 -8.45
CA ARG A 54 4.59 4.68 -8.41
C ARG A 54 5.17 5.50 -9.55
N GLY A 55 6.42 5.22 -9.96
CA GLY A 55 7.07 5.87 -11.09
C GLY A 55 6.37 5.60 -12.43
N GLU A 56 5.79 4.41 -12.58
CA GLU A 56 5.03 3.99 -13.76
C GLU A 56 3.52 4.29 -13.65
N ALA A 57 3.06 4.73 -12.46
CA ALA A 57 1.66 5.04 -12.23
C ALA A 57 1.27 6.34 -12.95
N MET A 58 0.09 6.33 -13.58
CA MET A 58 -0.49 7.52 -14.19
C MET A 58 -0.70 8.61 -13.14
N SER A 59 -0.40 9.86 -13.50
CA SER A 59 -0.80 11.00 -12.66
C SER A 59 -2.33 11.04 -12.50
N HIS A 60 -2.79 11.64 -11.41
CA HIS A 60 -4.22 11.76 -11.12
C HIS A 60 -5.02 12.37 -12.29
N ARG A 61 -4.44 13.36 -12.98
CA ARG A 61 -5.06 13.99 -14.15
C ARG A 61 -5.16 13.03 -15.34
N GLN A 62 -4.07 12.31 -15.65
CA GLN A 62 -4.09 11.29 -16.71
C GLN A 62 -5.12 10.20 -16.42
N SER A 63 -5.28 9.79 -15.16
CA SER A 63 -6.29 8.80 -14.76
C SER A 63 -7.72 9.30 -15.01
N ILE A 64 -8.04 10.54 -14.61
CA ILE A 64 -9.37 11.14 -14.84
C ILE A 64 -9.64 11.30 -16.33
N ASP A 65 -8.66 11.75 -17.10
CA ASP A 65 -8.81 11.95 -18.54
C ASP A 65 -9.10 10.62 -19.25
N LEU A 66 -8.41 9.54 -18.88
CA LEU A 66 -8.65 8.20 -19.40
C LEU A 66 -10.05 7.67 -19.03
N VAL A 67 -10.47 7.82 -17.77
CA VAL A 67 -11.81 7.39 -17.34
C VAL A 67 -12.90 8.14 -18.10
N ARG A 68 -12.72 9.44 -18.33
CA ARG A 68 -13.65 10.26 -19.11
C ARG A 68 -13.74 9.79 -20.56
N GLU A 69 -12.60 9.55 -21.21
CA GLU A 69 -12.55 9.04 -22.59
C GLU A 69 -13.28 7.71 -22.73
N VAL A 70 -13.02 6.75 -21.82
CA VAL A 70 -13.68 5.43 -21.87
C VAL A 70 -15.20 5.56 -21.65
N ALA A 71 -15.62 6.45 -20.76
CA ALA A 71 -17.05 6.67 -20.48
C ALA A 71 -17.83 7.15 -21.72
N GLU A 72 -17.19 7.81 -22.69
CA GLU A 72 -17.82 8.22 -23.95
C GLU A 72 -18.22 7.02 -24.83
N THR A 73 -17.64 5.83 -24.61
CA THR A 73 -17.94 4.61 -25.37
C THR A 73 -19.09 3.78 -24.80
N TRP A 74 -19.69 4.20 -23.69
CA TRP A 74 -20.70 3.42 -22.95
C TRP A 74 -22.16 3.72 -23.37
N THR A 75 -22.37 4.67 -24.29
CA THR A 75 -23.66 4.92 -24.94
C THR A 75 -23.87 4.02 -26.14
#